data_AF-A0A7C5YEC1-F1
#
_entry.id   AF-A0A7C5YEC1-F1
#
_cell.length_a   1.000
_cell.length_b   1.000
_cell.length_c   1.000
_cell.angle_alpha   90.00
_cell.angle_beta   90.00
_cell.angle_gamma   90.00
#
_symmetry.space_group_name_H-M   'P 1'
#
loop_
_entity.id
_entity.type
_entity.pdbx_description
1 polymer ?
#
loop_
_entity_poly.entity_id
_entity_poly.type
_entity_poly.pdbx_seq_one_letter_code
_entity_poly.pdbx_strand_id
1 'polypeptide(L)'
;KLFYANYAGISLEELSSYAHTYFESFWLHRLYLEAIQRIEWHRSMGHRIVLLTGAIDLLVKPIADFIGADDFIASKLEVICGRFTGRLLRPPLSELQKAIAIREYALVHGLSLSQCYAYGDSYSDRFALECVGHPVAVNPDLRLLLLAKRRGWKVERWRSRMPVRRKTERRYRSWGTNAKG
;
A
#
# COMPACT_ATOMS: atom_id res chain seq x y z
N LYS A 1 15.70 -10.32 15.02
CA LYS A 1 15.16 -9.08 15.64
C LYS A 1 13.82 -8.78 14.99
N LEU A 2 12.71 -8.76 15.75
CA LEU A 2 11.39 -8.40 15.22
C LEU A 2 11.45 -6.95 14.72
N PHE A 3 11.25 -6.73 13.42
CA PHE A 3 11.28 -5.41 12.76
C PHE A 3 10.51 -4.33 13.53
N TYR A 4 9.37 -4.70 14.13
CA TYR A 4 8.48 -3.82 14.88
C TYR A 4 8.99 -3.45 16.29
N ALA A 5 9.89 -4.25 16.88
CA ALA A 5 10.46 -3.96 18.19
C ALA A 5 11.31 -2.68 18.18
N ASN A 6 11.80 -2.27 17.00
CA ASN A 6 12.55 -1.02 16.83
C ASN A 6 11.69 0.24 17.05
N TYR A 7 10.36 0.11 17.09
CA TYR A 7 9.47 1.23 17.39
C TYR A 7 9.25 1.44 18.89
N ALA A 8 9.67 0.51 19.76
CA ALA A 8 9.44 0.58 21.19
C ALA A 8 9.99 1.89 21.79
N GLY A 9 9.17 2.58 22.59
CA GLY A 9 9.52 3.82 23.27
C GLY A 9 9.34 5.09 22.43
N ILE A 10 9.19 4.99 21.11
CA ILE A 10 8.94 6.16 20.24
C ILE A 10 7.58 6.77 20.58
N SER A 11 7.50 8.11 20.64
CA SER A 11 6.23 8.81 20.81
C SER A 11 5.37 8.69 19.56
N LEU A 12 4.08 8.41 19.76
CA LEU A 12 3.07 8.43 18.69
C LEU A 12 3.06 9.77 17.95
N GLU A 13 3.13 10.86 18.70
CA GLU A 13 3.07 12.22 18.17
C GLU A 13 4.31 12.54 17.32
N GLU A 14 5.50 12.23 17.83
CA GLU A 14 6.76 12.45 17.11
C GLU A 14 6.79 11.67 15.79
N LEU A 15 6.44 10.38 15.82
CA LEU A 15 6.43 9.55 14.62
C LEU A 15 5.39 10.03 13.60
N SER A 16 4.21 10.47 14.05
CA SER A 16 3.16 11.03 13.19
C SER A 16 3.62 12.31 12.50
N SER A 17 4.30 13.18 13.24
CA SER A 17 4.88 14.43 12.74
C SER A 17 5.97 14.18 11.70
N TYR A 18 6.87 13.22 11.97
CA TYR A 18 7.90 12.82 11.02
C TYR A 18 7.33 12.17 9.75
N ALA A 19 6.31 11.31 9.89
CA ALA A 19 5.64 10.68 8.76
C ALA A 19 5.12 11.73 7.78
N HIS A 20 4.48 12.78 8.27
CA HIS A 20 3.97 13.89 7.45
C HIS A 20 5.10 14.73 6.88
N THR A 21 6.04 15.15 7.71
CA THR A 21 7.10 16.10 7.32
C THR A 21 8.01 15.53 6.24
N TYR A 22 8.36 14.24 6.35
CA TYR A 22 9.28 13.59 5.41
C TYR A 22 8.58 12.86 4.29
N PHE A 23 7.24 12.85 4.25
CA PHE A 23 6.47 12.13 3.24
C PHE A 23 6.92 12.47 1.82
N GLU A 24 6.87 13.76 1.47
CA GLU A 24 7.19 14.21 0.12
C GLU A 24 8.63 13.88 -0.26
N SER A 25 9.57 14.16 0.65
CA SER A 25 11.00 13.97 0.40
C SER A 25 11.42 12.51 0.33
N PHE A 26 10.72 11.60 1.01
CA PHE A 26 11.14 10.20 1.14
C PHE A 26 10.36 9.25 0.22
N TRP A 27 9.06 9.50 0.04
CA TRP A 27 8.18 8.54 -0.66
C TRP A 27 7.93 8.90 -2.10
N LEU A 28 7.75 10.18 -2.45
CA LEU A 28 7.32 10.55 -3.80
C LEU A 28 8.28 10.05 -4.88
N HIS A 29 9.58 10.22 -4.68
CA HIS A 29 10.60 9.77 -5.65
C HIS A 29 10.70 8.24 -5.78
N ARG A 30 10.05 7.49 -4.87
CA ARG A 30 9.99 6.03 -4.89
C ARG A 30 8.72 5.53 -5.56
N LEU A 31 7.74 6.38 -5.84
CA LEU A 31 6.55 5.98 -6.57
C LEU A 31 6.88 5.80 -8.06
N TYR A 32 6.34 4.74 -8.65
CA TYR A 32 6.39 4.54 -10.08
C TYR A 32 5.26 5.33 -10.75
N LEU A 33 5.55 6.01 -11.86
CA LEU A 33 4.53 6.72 -12.64
C LEU A 33 3.48 5.74 -13.18
N GLU A 34 3.91 4.54 -13.55
CA GLU A 34 3.03 3.46 -14.01
C GLU A 34 2.06 3.00 -12.91
N ALA A 35 2.47 3.06 -11.63
CA ALA A 35 1.57 2.76 -10.52
C ALA A 35 0.44 3.79 -10.43
N ILE A 36 0.78 5.08 -10.54
CA ILE A 36 -0.19 6.18 -10.51
C ILE A 36 -1.14 6.06 -11.68
N GLN A 37 -0.62 5.85 -12.90
CA GLN A 37 -1.45 5.63 -14.09
C GLN A 37 -2.39 4.43 -13.93
N ARG A 38 -1.92 3.34 -13.30
CA ARG A 38 -2.78 2.18 -13.05
C ARG A 38 -3.88 2.49 -12.04
N ILE A 39 -3.58 3.25 -10.99
CA ILE A 39 -4.57 3.69 -10.00
C ILE A 39 -5.61 4.59 -10.67
N GLU A 40 -5.19 5.56 -11.50
CA GLU A 40 -6.11 6.40 -12.29
C GLU A 40 -7.01 5.58 -13.21
N TRP A 41 -6.45 4.59 -13.89
CA TRP A 41 -7.23 3.67 -14.73
C TRP A 41 -8.26 2.89 -13.91
N HIS A 42 -7.89 2.39 -12.72
CA HIS A 42 -8.86 1.74 -11.83
C HIS A 42 -9.97 2.71 -11.43
N ARG A 43 -9.63 3.95 -11.09
CA ARG A 43 -10.59 4.98 -10.74
C ARG A 43 -11.55 5.30 -11.88
N SER A 44 -11.05 5.44 -13.11
CA SER A 44 -11.90 5.72 -14.28
C SER A 44 -12.86 4.58 -14.61
N MET A 45 -12.54 3.35 -14.17
CA MET A 45 -13.41 2.19 -14.29
C MET A 45 -14.41 2.06 -13.12
N GLY A 46 -14.42 3.01 -12.19
CA GLY A 46 -15.28 2.97 -11.01
C GLY A 46 -14.85 1.95 -9.95
N HIS A 47 -13.61 1.45 -10.03
CA HIS A 47 -13.10 0.53 -9.02
C HIS A 47 -12.77 1.25 -7.72
N ARG A 48 -13.10 0.61 -6.60
CA ARG A 48 -12.57 0.98 -5.29
C ARG A 48 -11.07 0.68 -5.23
N ILE A 49 -10.29 1.62 -4.70
CA ILE A 49 -8.84 1.52 -4.55
C ILE A 49 -8.50 1.29 -3.07
N VAL A 50 -7.86 0.15 -2.77
CA VAL A 50 -7.47 -0.22 -1.41
C VAL A 50 -5.96 -0.47 -1.34
N LEU A 51 -5.27 0.21 -0.43
CA LEU A 51 -3.84 -0.02 -0.19
C LEU A 51 -3.62 -1.08 0.88
N LEU A 52 -3.05 -2.24 0.51
CA LEU A 52 -2.74 -3.33 1.43
C LEU A 52 -1.23 -3.43 1.68
N THR A 53 -0.78 -3.32 2.93
CA THR A 53 0.66 -3.33 3.24
C THR A 53 1.03 -3.82 4.63
N GLY A 54 2.18 -4.49 4.74
CA GLY A 54 2.76 -4.88 6.03
C GLY A 54 3.32 -3.72 6.84
N ALA A 55 3.52 -2.54 6.22
CA ALA A 55 4.00 -1.35 6.90
C ALA A 55 3.01 -0.84 7.96
N ILE A 56 3.51 -0.02 8.89
CA ILE A 56 2.69 0.54 9.95
C ILE A 56 1.76 1.63 9.41
N ASP A 57 0.51 1.63 9.86
CA ASP A 57 -0.56 2.52 9.42
C ASP A 57 -0.17 4.00 9.35
N LEU A 58 0.52 4.52 10.38
CA LEU A 58 0.95 5.92 10.46
C LEU A 58 1.88 6.35 9.32
N LEU A 59 2.78 5.47 8.89
CA LEU A 59 3.71 5.78 7.80
C LEU A 59 3.04 5.65 6.43
N VAL A 60 1.97 4.86 6.36
CA VAL A 60 1.27 4.52 5.12
C VAL A 60 0.16 5.51 4.83
N LYS A 61 -0.49 6.07 5.86
CA LYS A 61 -1.61 7.00 5.68
C LYS A 61 -1.30 8.14 4.70
N PRO A 62 -0.15 8.85 4.78
CA PRO A 62 0.16 9.89 3.80
C PRO A 62 0.26 9.36 2.35
N ILE A 63 0.72 8.11 2.15
CA ILE A 63 0.74 7.46 0.83
C ILE A 63 -0.68 7.21 0.35
N ALA A 64 -1.54 6.65 1.21
CA ALA A 64 -2.95 6.35 0.90
C ALA A 64 -3.71 7.64 0.52
N ASP A 65 -3.52 8.71 1.30
CA ASP A 65 -4.11 10.02 1.04
C ASP A 65 -3.59 10.58 -0.31
N PHE A 66 -2.29 10.50 -0.58
CA PHE A 66 -1.67 11.01 -1.81
C PHE A 66 -2.17 10.31 -3.07
N ILE A 67 -2.31 8.97 -3.04
CA ILE A 67 -2.81 8.22 -4.20
C ILE A 67 -4.33 8.27 -4.32
N GLY A 68 -5.04 8.89 -3.36
CA GLY A 68 -6.49 8.91 -3.30
C GLY A 68 -7.07 7.50 -3.20
N ALA A 69 -6.54 6.69 -2.29
CA ALA A 69 -7.12 5.39 -1.95
C ALA A 69 -8.38 5.59 -1.12
N ASP A 70 -9.41 4.77 -1.38
CA ASP A 70 -10.66 4.80 -0.62
C ASP A 70 -10.47 4.20 0.78
N ASP A 71 -9.59 3.21 0.90
CA ASP A 71 -9.25 2.54 2.15
C ASP A 71 -7.79 2.07 2.15
N PHE A 72 -7.28 1.74 3.34
CA PHE A 72 -6.01 1.03 3.48
C PHE A 72 -6.06 0.03 4.62
N ILE A 73 -5.33 -1.07 4.46
CA ILE A 73 -5.16 -2.12 5.46
C ILE A 73 -3.66 -2.23 5.74
N ALA A 74 -3.28 -1.89 6.96
CA ALA A 74 -1.90 -1.80 7.40
C ALA A 74 -1.70 -2.45 8.78
N SER A 75 -0.44 -2.76 9.11
CA SER A 75 -0.08 -3.24 10.45
C SER A 75 -0.32 -2.13 11.49
N LYS A 76 -0.84 -2.49 12.67
CA LYS A 76 -1.07 -1.54 13.77
C LYS A 76 -0.23 -1.92 14.97
N LEU A 77 0.51 -0.96 15.51
CA LEU A 77 1.29 -1.12 16.73
C LEU A 77 0.45 -0.75 17.96
N GLU A 78 0.72 -1.43 19.07
CA GLU A 78 0.15 -1.09 20.37
C GLU A 78 0.81 0.18 20.91
N VAL A 79 -0.04 1.08 21.44
CA VAL A 79 0.36 2.34 22.05
C VAL A 79 -0.16 2.36 23.49
N ILE A 80 0.73 2.68 24.44
CA ILE A 80 0.41 2.85 25.85
C ILE A 80 1.00 4.19 26.29
N CYS A 81 0.17 5.04 26.92
CA CYS A 81 0.57 6.38 27.38
C CYS A 81 1.27 7.21 26.29
N GLY A 82 0.74 7.16 25.07
CA GLY A 82 1.27 7.91 23.92
C GLY A 82 2.57 7.37 23.32
N ARG A 83 3.06 6.20 23.74
CA ARG A 83 4.30 5.59 23.22
C ARG A 83 4.05 4.18 22.68
N PHE A 84 4.77 3.82 21.62
CA PHE A 84 4.71 2.47 21.07
C PHE A 84 5.37 1.47 22.02
N THR A 85 4.74 0.30 22.17
CA THR A 85 5.32 -0.81 22.94
C THR A 85 6.26 -1.68 22.08
N GLY A 86 6.23 -1.48 20.75
CA GLY A 86 6.93 -2.33 19.78
C GLY A 86 6.19 -3.64 19.45
N ARG A 87 5.01 -3.86 20.05
CA ARG A 87 4.14 -5.02 19.78
C ARG A 87 3.08 -4.64 18.76
N LEU A 88 2.67 -5.60 17.94
CA LEU A 88 1.54 -5.44 17.03
C LEU A 88 0.23 -5.77 17.75
N LEU A 89 -0.86 -5.08 17.39
CA LEU A 89 -2.22 -5.39 17.85
C LEU A 89 -2.80 -6.65 17.20
N ARG A 90 -2.26 -7.05 16.06
CA ARG A 90 -2.63 -8.25 15.30
C ARG A 90 -1.36 -8.94 14.76
N PRO A 91 -1.44 -10.19 14.30
CA PRO A 91 -0.31 -10.80 13.59
C PRO A 91 0.21 -9.91 12.45
N PRO A 92 1.52 -9.93 12.14
CA PRO A 92 2.09 -9.14 11.05
C PRO A 92 1.31 -9.33 9.74
N LEU A 93 1.02 -8.22 9.04
CA LEU A 93 0.28 -8.27 7.79
C LEU A 93 1.20 -8.69 6.62
N SER A 94 1.55 -9.98 6.61
CA SER A 94 2.45 -10.61 5.64
C SER A 94 1.91 -11.98 5.23
N GLU A 95 2.22 -12.41 4.01
CA GLU A 95 1.85 -13.75 3.54
C GLU A 95 0.36 -14.06 3.69
N LEU A 96 0.01 -15.11 4.43
CA LEU A 96 -1.35 -15.58 4.58
C LEU A 96 -2.26 -14.52 5.21
N GLN A 97 -1.71 -13.68 6.08
CA GLN A 97 -2.45 -12.63 6.77
C GLN A 97 -2.95 -11.57 5.79
N LYS A 98 -2.24 -11.32 4.68
CA LYS A 98 -2.72 -10.44 3.61
C LYS A 98 -3.95 -11.04 2.92
N ALA A 99 -3.97 -12.35 2.67
CA ALA A 99 -5.12 -13.03 2.09
C ALA A 99 -6.33 -13.03 3.03
N ILE A 100 -6.11 -13.26 4.33
CA ILE A 100 -7.17 -13.18 5.36
C ILE A 100 -7.77 -11.78 5.36
N ALA A 101 -6.93 -10.74 5.40
CA ALA A 101 -7.40 -9.36 5.40
C ALA A 101 -8.20 -8.98 4.14
N ILE A 102 -7.77 -9.43 2.96
CA ILE A 102 -8.54 -9.23 1.70
C ILE A 102 -9.92 -9.89 1.79
N ARG A 103 -10.00 -11.12 2.31
CA ARG A 103 -11.27 -11.86 2.42
C ARG A 103 -12.22 -11.21 3.43
N GLU A 104 -11.70 -10.79 4.59
CA GLU A 104 -12.48 -10.06 5.59
C GLU A 104 -13.01 -8.74 5.00
N TYR A 105 -12.14 -7.98 4.34
CA TYR A 105 -12.52 -6.71 3.72
C TYR A 105 -13.58 -6.92 2.64
N ALA A 106 -13.41 -7.91 1.77
CA ALA A 106 -14.38 -8.22 0.73
C ALA A 106 -15.74 -8.66 1.28
N LEU A 107 -15.76 -9.45 2.36
CA LEU A 107 -16.99 -9.88 3.03
C LEU A 107 -17.75 -8.68 3.60
N VAL A 108 -17.05 -7.76 4.29
CA VAL A 108 -17.66 -6.55 4.88
C VAL A 108 -18.25 -5.63 3.81
N HIS A 109 -17.62 -5.56 2.64
CA HIS A 109 -18.01 -4.63 1.57
C HIS A 109 -18.83 -5.29 0.44
N GLY A 110 -19.19 -6.57 0.58
CA GLY A 110 -19.94 -7.31 -0.44
C GLY A 110 -19.21 -7.43 -1.79
N LEU A 111 -17.88 -7.52 -1.78
CA LEU A 111 -17.05 -7.56 -2.99
C LEU A 111 -16.84 -8.99 -3.49
N SER A 112 -16.98 -9.18 -4.81
CA SER A 112 -16.59 -10.42 -5.45
C SER A 112 -15.10 -10.43 -5.76
N LEU A 113 -14.32 -11.25 -5.03
CA LEU A 113 -12.87 -11.36 -5.23
C LEU A 113 -12.49 -11.81 -6.65
N SER A 114 -13.35 -12.57 -7.33
CA SER A 114 -13.13 -12.97 -8.73
C SER A 114 -13.17 -11.80 -9.72
N GLN A 115 -13.69 -10.64 -9.31
CA GLN A 115 -13.68 -9.40 -10.10
C GLN A 115 -12.63 -8.40 -9.59
N CYS A 116 -11.92 -8.73 -8.51
CA CYS A 116 -10.90 -7.87 -7.95
C CYS A 116 -9.56 -8.00 -8.67
N TYR A 117 -8.78 -6.92 -8.59
CA TYR A 117 -7.39 -6.86 -9.03
C TYR A 117 -6.50 -6.76 -7.81
N ALA A 118 -5.32 -7.38 -7.87
CA ALA A 118 -4.28 -7.20 -6.87
C ALA A 118 -2.91 -7.08 -7.54
N TYR A 119 -2.09 -6.21 -6.97
CA TYR A 119 -0.74 -5.90 -7.44
C TYR A 119 0.25 -6.18 -6.31
N GLY A 120 1.31 -6.94 -6.60
CA GLY A 120 2.33 -7.28 -5.60
C GLY A 120 3.67 -7.55 -6.24
N ASP A 121 4.75 -7.31 -5.49
CA ASP A 121 6.14 -7.41 -5.95
C ASP A 121 6.95 -8.46 -5.18
N SER A 122 6.46 -8.91 -4.04
CA SER A 122 7.16 -9.88 -3.19
C SER A 122 6.46 -11.24 -3.18
N TYR A 123 7.23 -12.31 -3.00
CA TYR A 123 6.67 -13.64 -2.71
C TYR A 123 5.78 -13.66 -1.46
N SER A 124 5.93 -12.69 -0.57
CA SER A 124 5.01 -12.49 0.57
C SER A 124 3.60 -12.06 0.16
N ASP A 125 3.39 -11.63 -1.10
CA ASP A 125 2.07 -11.28 -1.65
C ASP A 125 1.37 -12.46 -2.32
N ARG A 126 2.02 -13.62 -2.44
CA ARG A 126 1.50 -14.77 -3.20
C ARG A 126 0.07 -15.14 -2.84
N PHE A 127 -0.26 -15.19 -1.55
CA PHE A 127 -1.59 -15.60 -1.10
C PHE A 127 -2.63 -14.51 -1.37
N ALA A 128 -2.24 -13.23 -1.31
CA ALA A 128 -3.12 -12.13 -1.68
C ALA A 128 -3.43 -12.16 -3.18
N LEU A 129 -2.41 -12.39 -4.01
CA LEU A 129 -2.57 -12.54 -5.46
C LEU A 129 -3.40 -13.78 -5.81
N GLU A 130 -3.22 -14.91 -5.12
CA GLU A 130 -4.02 -16.13 -5.30
C GLU A 130 -5.50 -15.96 -4.96
N CYS A 131 -5.88 -14.93 -4.19
CA CYS A 131 -7.27 -14.74 -3.78
C CYS A 131 -8.15 -14.00 -4.79
N VAL A 132 -7.56 -13.31 -5.78
CA VAL A 132 -8.30 -12.44 -6.69
C VAL A 132 -8.38 -13.00 -8.11
N GLY A 133 -9.37 -12.54 -8.89
CA GLY A 133 -9.52 -12.96 -10.30
C GLY A 133 -8.49 -12.35 -11.24
N HIS A 134 -7.92 -11.19 -10.91
CA HIS A 134 -6.97 -10.48 -11.76
C HIS A 134 -5.65 -10.15 -11.04
N PRO A 135 -4.82 -11.16 -10.74
CA PRO A 135 -3.52 -10.96 -10.10
C PRO A 135 -2.47 -10.41 -11.08
N VAL A 136 -1.68 -9.45 -10.61
CA VAL A 136 -0.59 -8.84 -11.37
C VAL A 136 0.67 -8.82 -10.52
N ALA A 137 1.72 -9.52 -10.97
CA ALA A 137 3.04 -9.46 -10.37
C ALA A 137 3.81 -8.27 -10.96
N VAL A 138 4.13 -7.27 -10.12
CA VAL A 138 4.77 -6.02 -10.55
C VAL A 138 6.21 -6.02 -10.08
N ASN A 139 7.17 -5.86 -11.00
CA ASN A 139 8.58 -5.91 -10.65
C ASN A 139 8.96 -7.08 -9.71
N PRO A 140 8.42 -8.31 -9.90
CA PRO A 140 8.48 -9.34 -8.88
C PRO A 140 9.90 -9.79 -8.57
N ASP A 141 10.11 -10.17 -7.30
CA ASP A 141 11.26 -10.99 -6.89
C ASP A 141 11.29 -12.34 -7.64
N LEU A 142 12.42 -13.04 -7.60
CA LEU A 142 12.58 -14.28 -8.37
C LEU A 142 11.53 -15.34 -8.00
N ARG A 143 11.18 -15.47 -6.72
CA ARG A 143 10.23 -16.50 -6.26
C ARG A 143 8.82 -16.18 -6.74
N LEU A 144 8.40 -14.91 -6.66
CA LEU A 144 7.11 -14.47 -7.18
C LEU A 144 7.06 -14.57 -8.70
N LEU A 145 8.14 -14.24 -9.41
CA LEU A 145 8.21 -14.37 -10.87
C LEU A 145 7.99 -15.81 -11.33
N LEU A 146 8.64 -16.78 -10.68
CA LEU A 146 8.48 -18.19 -11.00
C LEU A 146 7.04 -18.68 -10.73
N LEU A 147 6.44 -18.23 -9.62
CA LEU A 147 5.04 -18.53 -9.32
C LEU A 147 4.09 -17.92 -10.36
N ALA A 148 4.28 -16.64 -10.70
CA ALA A 148 3.47 -15.93 -11.69
C ALA A 148 3.52 -16.64 -13.05
N LYS A 149 4.71 -17.04 -13.51
CA LYS A 149 4.87 -17.83 -14.74
C LYS A 149 4.14 -19.16 -14.69
N ARG A 150 4.25 -19.90 -13.58
CA ARG A 150 3.57 -21.19 -13.39
C ARG A 150 2.04 -21.05 -13.40
N ARG A 151 1.52 -19.96 -12.83
CA ARG A 151 0.08 -19.70 -12.70
C ARG A 151 -0.52 -18.93 -13.88
N GLY A 152 0.28 -18.50 -14.86
CA GLY A 152 -0.17 -17.67 -15.98
C GLY A 152 -0.56 -16.25 -15.57
N TRP A 153 -0.06 -15.73 -14.44
CA TRP A 153 -0.36 -14.38 -13.99
C TRP A 153 0.33 -13.34 -14.85
N LYS A 154 -0.31 -12.18 -15.00
CA LYS A 154 0.28 -11.03 -15.68
C LYS A 154 1.52 -10.57 -14.90
N VAL A 155 2.61 -10.36 -15.62
CA VAL A 155 3.84 -9.76 -15.06
C VAL A 155 4.03 -8.39 -15.70
N GLU A 156 4.16 -7.36 -14.88
CA GLU A 156 4.45 -6.00 -15.32
C GLU A 156 5.83 -5.54 -14.83
N ARG A 157 6.49 -4.71 -15.65
CA ARG A 157 7.78 -4.11 -15.31
C ARG A 157 7.67 -2.60 -15.37
N TRP A 158 7.72 -1.95 -14.22
CA TRP A 158 7.66 -0.50 -14.10
C TRP A 158 9.07 0.06 -13.87
N ARG A 159 9.41 1.14 -14.56
CA ARG A 159 10.76 1.72 -14.58
C ARG A 159 10.76 3.20 -14.23
N SER A 160 9.71 3.93 -14.57
CA SER A 160 9.69 5.38 -14.47
C SER A 160 9.33 5.83 -13.05
N ARG A 161 10.25 6.55 -12.39
CA ARG A 161 9.98 7.15 -11.07
C ARG A 161 9.32 8.51 -11.21
N MET A 162 8.50 8.87 -10.23
CA MET A 162 8.00 10.22 -10.05
C MET A 162 9.19 11.21 -9.98
N PRO A 163 9.19 12.28 -10.80
CA PRO A 163 10.27 13.24 -10.80
C PRO A 163 10.32 14.00 -9.46
N VAL A 164 11.53 14.18 -8.92
CA VAL A 164 11.75 15.02 -7.75
C VAL A 164 11.61 16.47 -8.18
N ARG A 165 10.54 17.15 -7.77
CA ARG A 165 10.46 18.60 -7.95
C ARG A 165 11.42 19.29 -6.98
N ARG A 166 12.22 20.22 -7.49
CA ARG A 166 12.87 21.25 -6.66
C ARG A 166 11.76 22.14 -6.05
N LYS A 167 11.93 22.57 -4.81
CA LYS A 167 10.98 23.35 -3.96
C LYS A 167 10.33 24.58 -4.62
N THR A 168 10.71 24.99 -5.83
CA THR A 168 10.30 26.23 -6.48
C THR A 168 9.03 26.13 -7.35
N GLU A 169 8.48 24.95 -7.63
CA GLU A 169 7.30 24.82 -8.50
C GLU A 169 6.04 24.40 -7.73
N ARG A 170 5.31 25.40 -7.21
CA ARG A 170 3.93 25.28 -6.71
C ARG A 170 2.98 24.88 -7.84
N ARG A 171 2.87 23.58 -8.15
CA ARG A 171 1.79 23.07 -9.00
C ARG A 171 1.60 21.56 -8.88
N TYR A 172 1.08 21.11 -7.75
CA TYR A 172 0.27 19.89 -7.65
C TYR A 172 -0.94 20.22 -6.76
N ARG A 173 -1.84 21.09 -7.26
CA ARG A 173 -3.17 21.33 -6.68
C ARG A 173 -4.31 20.66 -7.47
N SER A 174 -4.01 19.92 -8.53
CA SER A 174 -5.04 19.33 -9.41
C SER A 174 -5.29 17.83 -9.19
N TRP A 175 -4.67 17.18 -8.21
CA TRP A 175 -4.84 15.73 -7.95
C TRP A 175 -5.51 15.43 -6.61
N GLY A 176 -6.32 16.36 -6.11
CA GLY A 176 -7.04 16.21 -4.83
C GLY A 176 -8.24 17.16 -4.63
N THR A 177 -8.64 17.93 -5.64
CA THR A 177 -9.87 18.74 -5.59
C THR A 177 -10.58 18.68 -6.93
N ASN A 178 -11.39 17.64 -7.11
CA ASN A 178 -12.61 17.71 -7.89
C ASN A 178 -13.60 16.71 -7.29
N ALA A 179 -14.06 17.06 -6.09
CA ALA A 179 -15.32 16.61 -5.55
C ALA A 179 -16.06 17.87 -5.11
N LYS A 180 -17.26 18.07 -5.67
CA LYS A 180 -18.22 19.16 -5.51
C LYS A 180 -18.17 20.23 -6.60
N GLY A 181 -19.18 20.14 -7.48
CA GLY A 181 -19.49 20.98 -8.63
C GLY A 181 -20.39 20.19 -9.55
#